data_AF-A0A925YEN9-F1
#
_entry.id   AF-A0A925YEN9-F1
#
_cell.length_a   1.000
_cell.length_b   1.000
_cell.length_c   1.000
_cell.angle_alpha   90.00
_cell.angle_beta   90.00
_cell.angle_gamma   90.00
#
_symmetry.space_group_name_H-M   'P 1'
#
loop_
_entity.id
_entity.type
_entity.pdbx_description
1 polymer ?
#
loop_
_entity_poly.entity_id
_entity_poly.type
_entity_poly.pdbx_seq_one_letter_code
_entity_poly.pdbx_strand_id
1 'polypeptide(L)' 'MTPEEDAAITADAMSDPDSLPMTDEEFAAARRVPLSEALPFQEAVLPLDADVLARLEAEGPDWRIRANAILRAALETA' A
#
# COMPACT_ATOMS: atom_id res chain seq x y z
N MET A 1 -1.88 25.83 3.40
CA MET A 1 -1.56 25.43 4.78
C MET A 1 -1.06 26.66 5.50
N THR A 2 -1.85 27.10 6.47
CA THR A 2 -1.51 28.20 7.37
C THR A 2 -0.71 27.66 8.56
N PRO A 3 0.08 28.51 9.24
CA PRO A 3 0.78 28.11 10.47
C PRO A 3 -0.17 27.58 11.56
N GLU A 4 -1.38 28.14 11.64
CA GLU A 4 -2.40 27.71 12.59
C GLU A 4 -2.93 26.31 12.30
N GLU A 5 -3.15 25.99 11.02
CA GLU A 5 -3.55 24.63 10.59
C GLU A 5 -2.44 23.61 10.87
N ASP A 6 -1.17 23.95 10.63
CA ASP A 6 -0.02 23.08 10.88
C ASP A 6 0.17 22.76 12.37
N ALA A 7 0.00 23.78 13.23
CA ALA A 7 0.03 23.62 14.67
C ALA A 7 -1.12 22.72 15.17
N ALA A 8 -2.31 22.84 14.60
CA ALA A 8 -3.45 21.99 14.95
C ALA A 8 -3.18 20.53 14.56
N ILE A 9 -2.68 20.28 13.35
CA ILE A 9 -2.31 18.92 12.87
C ILE A 9 -1.24 18.29 13.77
N THR A 10 -0.23 19.08 14.15
CA THR A 10 0.85 18.61 15.03
C THR A 10 0.33 18.28 16.43
N ALA A 11 -0.58 19.09 16.98
CA ALA A 11 -1.18 18.82 18.28
C ALA A 11 -2.02 17.54 18.28
N ASP A 12 -2.80 17.32 17.22
CA ASP A 12 -3.61 16.11 17.05
C ASP A 12 -2.70 14.87 16.99
N ALA A 13 -1.64 14.89 16.17
CA ALA A 13 -0.67 13.79 16.06
C ALA A 13 0.05 13.49 17.39
N MET A 14 0.42 14.53 18.16
CA MET A 14 1.07 14.36 19.46
C MET A 14 0.13 13.79 20.55
N SER A 15 -1.19 13.92 20.36
CA SER A 15 -2.20 13.38 21.28
C SER A 15 -2.48 11.88 21.06
N ASP A 16 -2.13 11.36 19.88
CA ASP A 16 -2.36 9.96 19.50
C ASP A 16 -1.08 9.12 19.65
N PRO A 17 -1.01 8.20 20.63
CA PRO A 17 0.18 7.41 20.90
C PRO A 17 0.66 6.52 19.73
N ASP A 18 -0.23 6.16 18.79
CA ASP A 18 0.14 5.31 17.65
C ASP A 18 0.55 6.10 16.40
N SER A 19 0.36 7.43 16.42
CA SER A 19 0.52 8.32 15.27
C SER A 19 1.47 9.49 15.58
N LEU A 20 2.38 9.29 16.52
CA LEU A 20 3.40 10.28 16.87
C LEU A 20 4.28 10.64 15.65
N PRO A 21 4.59 11.94 15.44
CA PRO A 21 5.51 12.35 14.39
C PRO A 21 6.93 11.84 14.69
N MET A 22 7.67 11.51 13.62
CA MET A 22 9.08 11.13 13.73
C MET A 22 9.91 12.28 14.29
N THR A 23 10.90 11.96 15.11
CA THR A 23 11.94 12.91 15.51
C THR A 23 12.85 13.25 14.33
N ASP A 24 13.58 14.37 14.43
CA ASP A 24 14.55 14.78 13.40
C ASP A 24 15.64 13.72 13.17
N GLU A 25 16.06 13.03 14.24
CA GLU A 25 17.07 11.97 14.17
C GLU A 25 16.54 10.73 13.44
N GLU A 26 15.29 10.31 13.75
CA GLU A 26 14.62 9.20 13.06
C GLU A 26 14.37 9.53 11.59
N PHE A 27 13.97 10.76 11.29
CA PHE A 27 13.76 11.22 9.92
C PHE A 27 15.07 11.28 9.13
N ALA A 28 16.17 11.73 9.75
CA ALA A 28 17.49 11.72 9.13
C ALA A 28 18.02 10.30 8.88
N ALA A 29 17.66 9.35 9.74
CA ALA A 29 18.00 7.93 9.58
C ALA A 29 17.07 7.20 8.59
N ALA A 30 15.94 7.79 8.21
CA ALA A 30 14.98 7.16 7.32
C ALA A 30 15.59 6.89 5.93
N ARG A 31 15.51 5.63 5.50
CA ARG A 31 15.91 5.21 4.15
C ARG A 31 14.68 5.15 3.26
N ARG A 32 14.81 5.64 2.02
CA ARG A 32 13.81 5.38 0.97
C ARG A 32 13.82 3.89 0.61
N VAL A 33 12.74 3.19 0.92
CA VAL A 33 12.55 1.79 0.53
C VAL A 33 11.79 1.75 -0.81
N PRO A 34 12.35 1.15 -1.87
CA PRO A 34 11.62 0.98 -3.11
C PRO A 34 10.44 0.02 -2.89
N LEU A 35 9.32 0.28 -3.57
CA LEU A 35 8.09 -0.54 -3.42
C LEU A 35 8.34 -2.02 -3.66
N SER A 36 9.26 -2.37 -4.56
CA SER A 36 9.68 -3.75 -4.86
C SER A 36 10.37 -4.46 -3.70
N GLU A 37 11.01 -3.72 -2.79
CA GLU A 37 11.61 -4.25 -1.56
C GLU A 37 10.56 -4.38 -0.45
N ALA A 38 9.62 -3.43 -0.38
CA ALA A 38 8.53 -3.43 0.59
C ALA A 38 7.44 -4.47 0.27
N LEU A 39 7.20 -4.75 -1.01
CA LEU A 39 6.22 -5.70 -1.52
C LEU A 39 6.90 -6.61 -2.55
N PRO A 40 7.25 -7.86 -2.20
CA PRO A 40 7.88 -8.78 -3.13
C PRO A 40 6.83 -9.33 -4.10
N PHE A 41 6.44 -8.53 -5.08
CA PHE A 41 5.77 -9.01 -6.28
C PHE A 41 6.66 -8.73 -7.49
N GLN A 42 6.65 -9.66 -8.44
CA GLN A 42 7.29 -9.46 -9.73
C GLN A 42 6.22 -9.13 -10.75
N GLU A 43 6.46 -8.10 -11.56
CA GLU A 43 5.59 -7.83 -12.69
C GLU A 43 5.72 -8.96 -13.72
N ALA A 44 4.59 -9.59 -14.03
CA ALA A 44 4.50 -10.63 -15.05
C ALA A 44 3.41 -10.25 -16.05
N VAL A 45 3.67 -10.52 -17.33
CA VAL A 45 2.64 -10.42 -18.37
C VAL A 45 1.91 -11.75 -18.40
N LEU A 46 0.67 -11.76 -17.88
CA LEU A 46 -0.23 -12.90 -17.93
C LEU A 46 -1.42 -12.55 -18.83
N PRO A 47 -1.56 -13.20 -20.00
CA PRO A 47 -2.77 -13.07 -20.79
C PRO A 47 -3.98 -13.60 -20.00
N LEU A 48 -5.05 -12.80 -19.95
CA LEU A 48 -6.33 -13.17 -19.36
C LEU A 48 -7.41 -13.03 -20.43
N ASP A 49 -8.43 -13.88 -20.36
CA ASP A 49 -9.62 -13.71 -21.19
C ASP A 49 -10.33 -12.39 -20.85
N ALA A 50 -10.94 -11.77 -21.85
CA ALA A 50 -11.50 -10.42 -21.71
C ALA A 50 -12.63 -10.34 -20.68
N ASP A 51 -13.44 -11.40 -20.56
CA ASP A 51 -14.52 -11.50 -19.58
C ASP A 51 -14.00 -11.70 -18.16
N VAL A 52 -12.92 -12.48 -18.00
CA VAL A 52 -12.23 -12.65 -16.71
C VAL A 52 -11.65 -11.31 -16.23
N LEU A 53 -10.95 -10.59 -17.12
CA LEU A 53 -10.40 -9.27 -16.80
C LEU A 53 -11.51 -8.29 -16.40
N ALA A 54 -12.59 -8.22 -17.18
CA ALA A 54 -13.72 -7.33 -16.89
C ALA A 54 -14.37 -7.65 -15.52
N ARG A 55 -14.47 -8.94 -15.15
CA ARG A 55 -15.01 -9.34 -13.85
C ARG A 55 -14.11 -8.90 -12.70
N LEU A 56 -12.79 -9.09 -12.84
CA LEU A 56 -11.83 -8.68 -11.82
C LEU A 56 -11.86 -7.15 -11.61
N GLU A 57 -11.83 -6.38 -12.69
CA GLU A 57 -11.86 -4.90 -12.65
C GLU A 57 -13.14 -4.34 -12.03
N ALA A 58 -14.28 -4.98 -12.25
CA ALA A 58 -15.58 -4.56 -11.72
C ALA A 58 -15.63 -4.55 -10.17
N GLU A 59 -14.77 -5.31 -9.51
CA GLU A 59 -14.67 -5.36 -8.05
C GLU A 59 -13.83 -4.21 -7.45
N GLY A 60 -13.26 -3.33 -8.29
CA GLY A 60 -12.60 -2.09 -7.86
C GLY A 60 -11.07 -2.05 -8.09
N PRO A 61 -10.42 -0.94 -7.70
CA PRO A 61 -9.05 -0.60 -8.11
C PRO A 61 -7.98 -1.63 -7.71
N ASP A 62 -8.20 -2.39 -6.64
CA ASP A 62 -7.26 -3.40 -6.13
C ASP A 62 -7.42 -4.80 -6.78
N TRP A 63 -8.07 -4.88 -7.94
CA TRP A 63 -8.36 -6.16 -8.60
C TRP A 63 -7.13 -7.02 -8.87
N ARG A 64 -5.98 -6.39 -9.16
CA ARG A 64 -4.70 -7.09 -9.38
C ARG A 64 -4.20 -7.78 -8.12
N ILE A 65 -4.39 -7.15 -6.96
CA ILE A 65 -4.00 -7.72 -5.65
C ILE A 65 -4.92 -8.91 -5.33
N ARG A 66 -6.22 -8.78 -5.55
CA ARG A 66 -7.20 -9.87 -5.37
C ARG A 66 -6.92 -11.05 -6.30
N ALA A 67 -6.68 -10.78 -7.59
CA ALA A 67 -6.34 -11.82 -8.56
C ALA A 67 -5.11 -12.63 -8.13
N ASN A 68 -4.07 -11.96 -7.64
CA ASN A 68 -2.88 -12.62 -7.13
C ASN A 68 -3.17 -13.46 -5.86
N ALA A 69 -4.06 -13.00 -4.98
CA ALA A 69 -4.48 -13.78 -3.81
C ALA A 69 -5.24 -15.07 -4.22
N ILE A 70 -6.13 -14.98 -5.21
CA ILE A 70 -6.85 -16.13 -5.77
C ILE A 70 -5.87 -17.15 -6.36
N LEU A 71 -4.89 -16.69 -7.15
CA LEU A 71 -3.88 -17.56 -7.74
C LEU A 71 -3.04 -18.27 -6.66
N ARG A 72 -2.64 -17.57 -5.60
CA ARG A 72 -1.94 -18.18 -4.46
C ARG A 72 -2.76 -19.28 -3.81
N ALA A 73 -4.01 -18.99 -3.45
CA ALA A 73 -4.90 -19.97 -2.83
C ALA A 73 -5.10 -21.22 -3.71
N ALA A 74 -5.25 -21.04 -5.03
CA ALA A 74 -5.39 -22.15 -5.96
C ALA A 74 -4.14 -23.05 -6.02
N LEU A 75 -2.94 -22.45 -5.96
CA LEU A 75 -1.67 -23.18 -5.97
C LEU A 75 -1.35 -23.87 -4.63
N GLU A 76 -1.85 -23.37 -3.51
CA GLU A 76 -1.72 -24.03 -2.20
C GLU A 76 -2.59 -25.29 -2.08
N THR A 77 -3.68 -25.35 -2.85
CA THR A 77 -4.60 -26.50 -2.88
C THR A 77 -4.25 -27.58 -3.90
N ALA A 78 -3.23 -27.35 -4.74
CA ALA A 78 -2.79 -28.25 -5.81
C ALA A 78 -1.66 -29.19 -5.36
#